data_AF-A0A2L0QZ48-F1
#
_entry.id   AF-A0A2L0QZ48-F1
#
_cell.length_a   1.000
_cell.length_b   1.000
_cell.length_c   1.000
_cell.angle_alpha   90.00
_cell.angle_beta   90.00
_cell.angle_gamma   90.00
#
_symmetry.space_group_name_H-M   'P 1'
#
loop_
_entity.id
_entity.type
_entity.pdbx_description
1 polymer ?
#
loop_
_entity_poly.entity_id
_entity_poly.type
_entity_poly.pdbx_seq_one_letter_code
_entity_poly.pdbx_strand_id
1 'polypeptide(L)'
;MGLSLNTTTGKVVASLALVGTAAGVAGLGTYGAFTSSTSASAEVSSGTVAITLGASGAANRLSVAATGLVPGDTVQRAVTLTNATGNQALAGITLTTLATTTSKLDTDPALGLQLAIDNCSVPWTEAGTAPAYTYTCAGGTITQVLAPRAVIGANLPLTGLTSTAAGNTDNLRVTLSLPGAADNTFQAKSSAIDLSFTGTQRSGASN
;
A
#
# COMPACT_ATOMS: atom_id res chain seq x y z
N MET A 1 44.10 67.93 -14.81
CA MET A 1 43.05 67.46 -15.75
C MET A 1 42.34 66.30 -15.06
N GLY A 2 41.03 66.40 -14.82
CA GLY A 2 40.33 65.50 -13.89
C GLY A 2 39.49 64.42 -14.58
N LEU A 3 39.11 63.42 -13.79
CA LEU A 3 37.96 62.54 -14.03
C LEU A 3 37.31 62.28 -12.67
N SER A 4 36.00 62.48 -12.60
CA SER A 4 35.18 62.33 -11.39
C SER A 4 34.18 61.21 -11.60
N LEU A 5 34.04 60.32 -10.62
CA LEU A 5 32.93 59.37 -10.54
C LEU A 5 32.48 59.19 -9.08
N ASN A 6 31.38 59.86 -8.71
CA ASN A 6 30.37 59.24 -7.84
C ASN A 6 29.64 58.17 -8.72
N THR A 7 29.08 57.05 -8.25
CA THR A 7 28.76 56.52 -6.90
C THR A 7 28.89 54.95 -7.02
N THR A 8 28.66 54.03 -6.06
CA THR A 8 27.82 53.96 -4.84
C THR A 8 28.43 52.98 -3.81
N THR A 9 27.87 52.97 -2.60
CA THR A 9 28.00 51.97 -1.51
C THR A 9 28.12 50.50 -1.96
N GLY A 10 28.96 49.64 -1.35
CA GLY A 10 30.00 49.88 -0.34
C GLY A 10 30.22 48.72 0.66
N LYS A 11 31.31 48.82 1.45
CA LYS A 11 31.80 47.87 2.49
C LYS A 11 32.35 46.56 1.87
N VAL A 12 33.55 46.08 2.23
CA VAL A 12 34.21 46.09 3.56
C VAL A 12 35.63 46.71 3.53
N VAL A 13 36.01 47.29 4.66
CA VAL A 13 37.34 47.80 5.10
C VAL A 13 38.45 46.75 4.88
N ALA A 14 39.61 46.98 4.25
CA ALA A 14 40.60 48.08 4.24
C ALA A 14 41.66 48.05 5.38
N SER A 15 42.93 48.20 5.00
CA SER A 15 44.08 48.61 5.82
C SER A 15 44.70 47.65 6.85
N LEU A 16 45.80 47.02 6.41
CA LEU A 16 47.14 46.98 7.06
C LEU A 16 47.24 46.82 8.59
N ALA A 17 47.86 45.70 9.00
CA ALA A 17 48.96 45.69 9.96
C ALA A 17 50.20 45.09 9.26
N LEU A 18 51.40 45.63 9.50
CA LEU A 18 52.58 45.40 8.65
C LEU A 18 53.87 45.31 9.49
N VAL A 19 54.88 44.61 8.95
CA VAL A 19 56.28 44.49 9.42
C VAL A 19 56.57 43.41 10.49
N GLY A 20 57.26 42.36 10.03
CA GLY A 20 58.26 41.58 10.76
C GLY A 20 59.30 41.14 9.73
N THR A 21 60.59 41.45 9.93
CA THR A 21 61.60 41.46 8.85
C THR A 21 62.28 40.12 8.58
N ALA A 22 62.75 39.94 7.35
CA ALA A 22 63.25 38.68 6.80
C ALA A 22 64.74 38.38 7.04
N ALA A 23 65.11 37.09 6.99
CA ALA A 23 66.41 36.58 6.54
C ALA A 23 66.34 35.06 6.25
N GLY A 24 67.10 34.58 5.25
CA GLY A 24 67.30 33.13 4.96
C GLY A 24 66.55 32.62 3.72
N VAL A 25 67.22 31.82 2.88
CA VAL A 25 66.73 31.38 1.55
C VAL A 25 67.11 29.91 1.28
N ALA A 26 66.32 29.25 0.41
CA ALA A 26 66.55 27.97 -0.29
C ALA A 26 66.34 26.65 0.49
N GLY A 27 65.57 25.75 -0.12
CA GLY A 27 65.25 24.41 0.42
C GLY A 27 63.91 23.89 -0.10
N LEU A 28 63.86 23.39 -1.35
CA LEU A 28 62.66 22.86 -2.00
C LEU A 28 61.94 21.81 -1.13
N GLY A 29 60.62 21.91 -0.94
CA GLY A 29 59.83 20.77 -0.45
C GLY A 29 58.62 21.03 0.46
N THR A 30 58.23 22.27 0.77
CA THR A 30 57.05 22.53 1.63
C THR A 30 55.73 22.21 0.93
N TYR A 31 55.40 20.91 0.85
CA TYR A 31 54.05 20.45 0.58
C TYR A 31 53.16 20.79 1.78
N GLY A 32 52.54 21.97 1.73
CA GLY A 32 51.43 22.30 2.61
C GLY A 32 50.27 21.33 2.37
N ALA A 33 50.18 20.29 3.19
CA ALA A 33 49.10 19.31 3.14
C ALA A 33 47.80 19.95 3.66
N PHE A 34 47.14 20.73 2.80
CA PHE A 34 45.81 21.31 3.04
C PHE A 34 44.72 20.22 2.98
N THR A 35 44.79 19.25 3.89
CA THR A 35 43.83 18.14 4.02
C THR A 35 42.54 18.63 4.68
N SER A 36 41.78 19.43 3.93
CA SER A 36 40.42 19.87 4.29
C SER A 36 39.41 18.74 4.06
N SER A 37 39.43 17.72 4.91
CA SER A 37 38.50 16.59 4.85
C SER A 37 37.17 16.92 5.54
N THR A 38 36.22 17.48 4.80
CA THR A 38 34.83 17.67 5.27
C THR A 38 34.03 16.37 5.14
N SER A 39 33.97 15.57 6.21
CA SER A 39 33.15 14.35 6.26
C SER A 39 31.67 14.69 6.46
N ALA A 40 30.83 14.41 5.47
CA ALA A 40 29.38 14.45 5.58
C ALA A 40 28.81 13.02 5.63
N SER A 41 28.09 12.68 6.69
CA SER A 41 27.38 11.41 6.85
C SER A 41 25.88 11.62 6.61
N ALA A 42 25.30 10.88 5.66
CA ALA A 42 23.85 10.81 5.45
C ALA A 42 23.37 9.39 5.79
N GLU A 43 22.33 9.27 6.61
CA GLU A 43 21.69 7.97 6.82
C GLU A 43 20.81 7.62 5.62
N VAL A 44 21.09 6.47 4.99
CA VAL A 44 20.29 5.91 3.91
C VAL A 44 19.39 4.82 4.48
N SER A 45 18.21 5.21 4.94
CA SER A 45 17.19 4.28 5.44
C SER A 45 16.36 3.70 4.29
N SER A 46 16.14 2.39 4.29
CA SER A 46 15.30 1.71 3.29
C SER A 46 13.82 1.78 3.68
N GLY A 47 12.97 2.07 2.70
CA GLY A 47 11.54 2.20 2.92
C GLY A 47 10.82 0.85 3.00
N THR A 48 10.04 0.63 4.06
CA THR A 48 9.24 -0.58 4.29
C THR A 48 7.92 -0.54 3.52
N VAL A 49 7.42 -1.73 3.17
CA VAL A 49 6.11 -1.98 2.58
C VAL A 49 5.48 -3.16 3.33
N ALA A 50 4.29 -2.96 3.89
CA ALA A 50 3.59 -3.99 4.64
C ALA A 50 2.07 -3.74 4.64
N ILE A 51 1.35 -4.56 3.86
CA ILE A 51 -0.11 -4.65 3.92
C ILE A 51 -0.50 -5.66 4.99
N THR A 52 -1.35 -5.25 5.92
CA THR A 52 -1.86 -6.07 7.02
C THR A 52 -3.38 -6.14 6.99
N LEU A 53 -3.93 -7.33 7.23
CA LEU A 53 -5.36 -7.53 7.48
C LEU A 53 -5.70 -7.16 8.93
N GLY A 54 -6.96 -6.81 9.17
CA GLY A 54 -7.50 -6.65 10.52
C GLY A 54 -7.39 -7.92 11.37
N ALA A 55 -7.42 -7.75 12.69
CA ALA A 55 -7.50 -8.84 13.65
C ALA A 55 -8.84 -9.60 13.51
N SER A 56 -8.82 -10.91 13.79
CA SER A 56 -10.00 -11.79 13.70
C SER A 56 -11.16 -11.27 14.56
N GLY A 57 -12.29 -10.96 13.93
CA GLY A 57 -13.40 -10.24 14.55
C GLY A 57 -14.18 -9.45 13.50
N ALA A 58 -14.87 -8.37 13.90
CA ALA A 58 -15.56 -7.50 12.93
C ALA A 58 -14.59 -6.85 11.91
N ALA A 59 -13.31 -6.71 12.25
CA ALA A 59 -12.26 -6.23 11.36
C ALA A 59 -11.70 -7.31 10.39
N ASN A 60 -12.01 -8.60 10.60
CA ASN A 60 -11.63 -9.69 9.70
C ASN A 60 -12.46 -10.95 9.98
N ARG A 61 -13.35 -11.28 9.04
CA ARG A 61 -14.21 -12.46 9.05
C ARG A 61 -13.84 -13.52 8.02
N LEU A 62 -12.73 -13.38 7.28
CA LEU A 62 -12.43 -14.24 6.13
C LEU A 62 -12.35 -15.73 6.46
N SER A 63 -12.00 -16.09 7.70
CA SER A 63 -11.97 -17.48 8.20
C SER A 63 -13.35 -18.06 8.59
N VAL A 64 -14.43 -17.28 8.54
CA VAL A 64 -15.78 -17.77 8.86
C VAL A 64 -16.35 -18.49 7.63
N ALA A 65 -16.35 -19.82 7.68
CA ALA A 65 -16.87 -20.69 6.61
C ALA A 65 -18.29 -20.31 6.15
N ALA A 66 -18.59 -20.63 4.90
CA ALA A 66 -19.95 -20.64 4.36
C ALA A 66 -20.42 -22.10 4.27
N THR A 67 -21.67 -22.37 4.66
CA THR A 67 -22.21 -23.73 4.79
C THR A 67 -23.66 -23.79 4.35
N GLY A 68 -24.03 -24.79 3.55
CA GLY A 68 -25.42 -25.04 3.17
C GLY A 68 -25.97 -24.09 2.09
N LEU A 69 -25.10 -23.50 1.26
CA LEU A 69 -25.51 -22.56 0.22
C LEU A 69 -26.40 -23.22 -0.85
N VAL A 70 -27.46 -22.52 -1.26
CA VAL A 70 -28.36 -22.86 -2.36
C VAL A 70 -28.26 -21.83 -3.50
N PRO A 71 -28.66 -22.18 -4.74
CA PRO A 71 -28.65 -21.25 -5.87
C PRO A 71 -29.44 -19.98 -5.57
N GLY A 72 -28.78 -18.82 -5.69
CA GLY A 72 -29.32 -17.50 -5.34
C GLY A 72 -28.75 -16.92 -4.04
N ASP A 73 -28.10 -17.73 -3.19
CA ASP A 73 -27.52 -17.25 -1.93
C ASP A 73 -26.35 -16.27 -2.13
N THR A 74 -26.22 -15.36 -1.16
CA THR A 74 -25.05 -14.48 -1.03
C THR A 74 -24.49 -14.52 0.38
N VAL A 75 -23.17 -14.44 0.49
CA VAL A 75 -22.41 -14.48 1.75
C VAL A 75 -21.47 -13.28 1.76
N GLN A 76 -21.50 -12.50 2.84
CA GLN A 76 -20.62 -11.35 3.01
C GLN A 76 -19.61 -11.58 4.13
N ARG A 77 -18.40 -11.04 3.99
CA ARG A 77 -17.33 -11.04 5.00
C ARG A 77 -16.63 -9.68 4.99
N ALA A 78 -16.56 -9.02 6.14
CA ALA A 78 -15.73 -7.82 6.30
C ALA A 78 -14.25 -8.17 6.51
N VAL A 79 -13.37 -7.33 5.97
CA VAL A 79 -11.94 -7.29 6.28
C VAL A 79 -11.40 -5.87 6.14
N THR A 80 -10.70 -5.36 7.15
CA THR A 80 -9.96 -4.09 7.03
C THR A 80 -8.58 -4.35 6.45
N LEU A 81 -8.14 -3.50 5.52
CA LEU A 81 -6.86 -3.60 4.83
C LEU A 81 -6.04 -2.33 5.09
N THR A 82 -4.88 -2.45 5.73
CA THR A 82 -4.10 -1.30 6.20
C THR A 82 -2.64 -1.40 5.78
N ASN A 83 -2.04 -0.28 5.34
CA ASN A 83 -0.59 -0.16 5.15
C ASN A 83 0.04 0.46 6.41
N ALA A 84 0.04 -0.30 7.51
CA ALA A 84 0.29 0.22 8.87
C ALA A 84 1.78 0.41 9.18
N THR A 85 2.61 -0.52 8.72
CA THR A 85 4.04 -0.61 9.06
C THR A 85 4.97 -0.38 7.87
N GLY A 86 4.40 -0.08 6.69
CA GLY A 86 5.11 0.51 5.56
C GLY A 86 5.20 2.03 5.71
N ASN A 87 6.40 2.60 5.66
CA ASN A 87 6.56 4.06 5.52
C ASN A 87 6.47 4.53 4.05
N GLN A 88 6.37 3.60 3.09
CA GLN A 88 6.26 3.89 1.66
C GLN A 88 4.84 3.72 1.11
N ALA A 89 4.53 4.49 0.07
CA ALA A 89 3.41 4.24 -0.81
C ALA A 89 3.68 3.06 -1.76
N LEU A 90 2.60 2.36 -2.13
CA LEU A 90 2.57 1.18 -2.98
C LEU A 90 2.34 1.56 -4.44
N ALA A 91 2.84 0.73 -5.37
CA ALA A 91 2.45 0.80 -6.79
C ALA A 91 1.00 0.36 -7.01
N GLY A 92 0.47 -0.47 -6.11
CA GLY A 92 -0.86 -1.04 -6.17
C GLY A 92 -1.01 -2.21 -5.21
N ILE A 93 -2.22 -2.76 -5.14
CA ILE A 93 -2.56 -3.93 -4.33
C ILE A 93 -3.28 -4.93 -5.25
N THR A 94 -2.94 -6.20 -5.15
CA THR A 94 -3.59 -7.29 -5.88
C THR A 94 -4.21 -8.32 -4.93
N LEU A 95 -5.20 -9.04 -5.44
CA LEU A 95 -5.78 -10.21 -4.80
C LEU A 95 -5.45 -11.47 -5.61
N THR A 96 -5.02 -12.52 -4.93
CA THR A 96 -4.99 -13.88 -5.47
C THR A 96 -5.95 -14.74 -4.64
N THR A 97 -6.83 -15.47 -5.32
CA THR A 97 -7.78 -16.42 -4.73
C THR A 97 -7.53 -17.82 -5.26
N LEU A 98 -7.36 -18.78 -4.36
CA LEU A 98 -6.98 -20.16 -4.66
C LEU A 98 -7.88 -21.14 -3.92
N ALA A 99 -8.32 -22.20 -4.60
CA ALA A 99 -9.00 -23.31 -3.95
C ALA A 99 -7.98 -24.30 -3.34
N THR A 100 -7.97 -24.42 -2.02
CA THR A 100 -7.23 -25.46 -1.28
C THR A 100 -8.04 -26.76 -1.18
N THR A 101 -9.34 -26.71 -1.45
CA THR A 101 -10.20 -27.86 -1.76
C THR A 101 -11.12 -27.45 -2.90
N THR A 102 -11.14 -28.23 -3.98
CA THR A 102 -11.80 -27.88 -5.25
C THR A 102 -13.12 -28.63 -5.45
N SER A 103 -14.09 -27.98 -6.10
CA SER A 103 -15.35 -28.56 -6.56
C SER A 103 -15.97 -27.71 -7.68
N LYS A 104 -17.15 -28.10 -8.19
CA LYS A 104 -17.85 -27.30 -9.22
C LYS A 104 -18.08 -25.84 -8.79
N LEU A 105 -18.18 -25.58 -7.47
CA LEU A 105 -18.33 -24.24 -6.90
C LEU A 105 -17.18 -23.26 -7.26
N ASP A 106 -15.97 -23.75 -7.54
CA ASP A 106 -14.82 -22.91 -7.93
C ASP A 106 -14.33 -23.17 -9.36
N THR A 107 -14.58 -24.35 -9.93
CA THR A 107 -14.14 -24.69 -11.29
C THR A 107 -15.10 -24.24 -12.40
N ASP A 108 -16.37 -23.96 -12.10
CA ASP A 108 -17.34 -23.46 -13.07
C ASP A 108 -17.35 -21.91 -13.08
N PRO A 109 -16.89 -21.25 -14.16
CA PRO A 109 -16.75 -19.80 -14.16
C PRO A 109 -18.07 -19.04 -14.30
N ALA A 110 -19.15 -19.69 -14.75
CA ALA A 110 -20.42 -19.05 -15.07
C ALA A 110 -21.51 -19.32 -14.01
N LEU A 111 -21.54 -20.54 -13.47
CA LEU A 111 -22.53 -21.00 -12.49
C LEU A 111 -21.92 -21.35 -11.13
N GLY A 112 -20.58 -21.38 -11.01
CA GLY A 112 -19.88 -21.42 -9.73
C GLY A 112 -19.91 -20.08 -9.00
N LEU A 113 -19.29 -20.06 -7.82
CA LEU A 113 -19.24 -18.91 -6.92
C LEU A 113 -18.67 -17.68 -7.62
N GLN A 114 -19.36 -16.56 -7.49
CA GLN A 114 -18.95 -15.26 -8.00
C GLN A 114 -18.49 -14.39 -6.83
N LEU A 115 -17.31 -13.79 -6.97
CA LEU A 115 -16.64 -12.92 -6.01
C LEU A 115 -16.76 -11.46 -6.45
N ALA A 116 -17.14 -10.58 -5.52
CA ALA A 116 -17.06 -9.12 -5.66
C ALA A 116 -16.48 -8.51 -4.38
N ILE A 117 -15.85 -7.33 -4.49
CA ILE A 117 -15.32 -6.59 -3.33
C ILE A 117 -15.70 -5.12 -3.44
N ASP A 118 -16.29 -4.61 -2.36
CA ASP A 118 -16.60 -3.19 -2.16
C ASP A 118 -15.78 -2.62 -1.00
N ASN A 119 -15.37 -1.35 -1.10
CA ASN A 119 -14.82 -0.56 0.00
C ASN A 119 -15.93 0.35 0.56
N CYS A 120 -15.99 0.53 1.88
CA CYS A 120 -16.76 1.59 2.52
C CYS A 120 -15.80 2.63 3.11
N SER A 121 -16.10 3.91 2.93
CA SER A 121 -15.26 5.01 3.46
C SER A 121 -15.23 5.10 5.00
N VAL A 122 -16.00 4.26 5.70
CA VAL A 122 -16.02 4.08 7.15
C VAL A 122 -16.11 2.57 7.47
N PRO A 123 -15.85 2.12 8.71
CA PRO A 123 -16.05 0.72 9.07
C PRO A 123 -17.48 0.23 8.80
N TRP A 124 -17.62 -0.95 8.21
CA TRP A 124 -18.93 -1.55 7.94
C TRP A 124 -19.69 -1.84 9.23
N THR A 125 -20.98 -1.50 9.25
CA THR A 125 -21.89 -1.91 10.33
C THR A 125 -22.27 -3.38 10.10
N GLU A 126 -21.71 -4.27 10.91
CA GLU A 126 -22.00 -5.71 10.90
C GLU A 126 -23.36 -6.00 11.57
N ALA A 127 -24.14 -6.89 10.96
CA ALA A 127 -25.38 -7.44 11.50
C ALA A 127 -25.49 -8.95 11.20
N GLY A 128 -26.48 -9.61 11.80
CA GLY A 128 -26.66 -11.06 11.72
C GLY A 128 -25.76 -11.84 12.68
N THR A 129 -25.67 -13.16 12.47
CA THR A 129 -24.89 -14.09 13.30
C THR A 129 -24.17 -15.10 12.41
N ALA A 130 -23.06 -15.67 12.87
CA ALA A 130 -22.29 -16.63 12.07
C ALA A 130 -23.15 -17.85 11.66
N PRO A 131 -23.09 -18.32 10.40
CA PRO A 131 -22.26 -17.83 9.28
C PRO A 131 -22.91 -16.71 8.43
N ALA A 132 -24.14 -16.31 8.73
CA ALA A 132 -24.96 -15.36 7.97
C ALA A 132 -24.80 -13.90 8.46
N TYR A 133 -23.61 -13.33 8.25
CA TYR A 133 -23.33 -11.91 8.48
C TYR A 133 -23.74 -11.04 7.29
N THR A 134 -24.22 -9.83 7.58
CA THR A 134 -24.52 -8.78 6.59
C THR A 134 -23.86 -7.45 6.99
N TYR A 135 -23.58 -6.59 6.00
CA TYR A 135 -22.79 -5.37 6.20
C TYR A 135 -23.39 -4.15 5.49
N THR A 136 -23.63 -3.10 6.28
CA THR A 136 -24.17 -1.80 5.82
C THR A 136 -23.12 -0.69 5.96
N CYS A 137 -22.93 0.11 4.90
CA CYS A 137 -22.04 1.27 4.89
C CYS A 137 -22.77 2.49 5.47
N ALA A 138 -22.98 2.51 6.79
CA ALA A 138 -23.77 3.53 7.46
C ALA A 138 -23.03 4.88 7.51
N GLY A 139 -23.54 5.89 6.80
CA GLY A 139 -22.94 7.23 6.77
C GLY A 139 -21.65 7.36 5.95
N GLY A 140 -21.31 6.34 5.15
CA GLY A 140 -20.14 6.35 4.26
C GLY A 140 -20.51 6.18 2.79
N THR A 141 -19.49 6.31 1.93
CA THR A 141 -19.59 6.05 0.48
C THR A 141 -19.11 4.64 0.18
N ILE A 142 -19.84 3.90 -0.65
CA ILE A 142 -19.42 2.61 -1.20
C ILE A 142 -18.71 2.83 -2.53
N THR A 143 -17.53 2.22 -2.68
CA THR A 143 -16.75 2.18 -3.93
C THR A 143 -16.49 0.73 -4.32
N GLN A 144 -16.81 0.33 -5.55
CA GLN A 144 -16.47 -1.01 -6.04
C GLN A 144 -14.95 -1.11 -6.27
N VAL A 145 -14.32 -2.12 -5.66
CA VAL A 145 -12.88 -2.40 -5.74
C VAL A 145 -12.59 -3.56 -6.70
N LEU A 146 -13.49 -4.54 -6.74
CA LEU A 146 -13.47 -5.67 -7.66
C LEU A 146 -14.89 -5.99 -8.12
N ALA A 147 -15.13 -5.85 -9.42
CA ALA A 147 -16.42 -6.20 -10.05
C ALA A 147 -16.70 -7.72 -9.96
N PRO A 148 -17.97 -8.15 -9.97
CA PRO A 148 -18.35 -9.57 -9.90
C PRO A 148 -17.66 -10.43 -10.98
N ARG A 149 -17.00 -11.51 -10.54
CA ARG A 149 -16.31 -12.49 -11.40
C ARG A 149 -16.21 -13.86 -10.72
N ALA A 150 -15.94 -14.92 -11.48
CA ALA A 150 -15.69 -16.27 -10.93
C ALA A 150 -14.67 -16.25 -9.78
N VAL A 151 -14.90 -17.03 -8.73
CA VAL A 151 -14.18 -16.89 -7.44
C VAL A 151 -12.66 -17.02 -7.55
N ILE A 152 -12.13 -17.88 -8.42
CA ILE A 152 -10.69 -18.10 -8.61
C ILE A 152 -10.07 -17.04 -9.52
N GLY A 153 -8.87 -16.58 -9.18
CA GLY A 153 -8.07 -15.67 -9.99
C GLY A 153 -6.75 -15.29 -9.33
N ALA A 154 -5.73 -14.98 -10.13
CA ALA A 154 -4.41 -14.60 -9.63
C ALA A 154 -4.08 -13.15 -10.01
N ASN A 155 -3.41 -12.44 -9.09
CA ASN A 155 -2.91 -11.08 -9.29
C ASN A 155 -3.98 -10.07 -9.77
N LEU A 156 -5.23 -10.24 -9.32
CA LEU A 156 -6.36 -9.39 -9.66
C LEU A 156 -6.11 -7.98 -9.12
N PRO A 157 -6.04 -6.92 -9.95
CA PRO A 157 -5.80 -5.57 -9.46
C PRO A 157 -7.01 -5.06 -8.66
N LEU A 158 -6.77 -4.59 -7.44
CA LEU A 158 -7.77 -3.94 -6.61
C LEU A 158 -7.68 -2.43 -6.77
N THR A 159 -8.74 -1.79 -7.27
CA THR A 159 -8.74 -0.36 -7.61
C THR A 159 -9.43 0.50 -6.53
N GLY A 160 -9.15 1.80 -6.51
CA GLY A 160 -9.78 2.74 -5.56
C GLY A 160 -9.37 2.59 -4.08
N LEU A 161 -8.31 1.82 -3.79
CA LEU A 161 -7.82 1.57 -2.43
C LEU A 161 -6.93 2.71 -1.91
N THR A 162 -7.31 3.28 -0.76
CA THR A 162 -6.57 4.36 -0.08
C THR A 162 -5.34 3.84 0.67
N SER A 163 -5.35 2.56 1.09
CA SER A 163 -4.22 1.83 1.70
C SER A 163 -3.02 1.65 0.76
N THR A 164 -3.11 2.11 -0.49
CA THR A 164 -1.93 2.32 -1.35
C THR A 164 -0.99 3.39 -0.79
N ALA A 165 -1.45 4.32 0.04
CA ALA A 165 -0.58 5.24 0.80
C ALA A 165 -0.31 4.72 2.22
N ALA A 166 0.84 5.10 2.80
CA ALA A 166 1.23 4.73 4.16
C ALA A 166 0.24 5.25 5.21
N GLY A 167 -0.04 4.45 6.24
CA GLY A 167 -0.97 4.78 7.33
C GLY A 167 -2.47 4.63 7.02
N ASN A 168 -2.86 4.55 5.75
CA ASN A 168 -4.27 4.46 5.36
C ASN A 168 -4.86 3.05 5.53
N THR A 169 -6.18 3.01 5.76
CA THR A 169 -7.01 1.79 5.88
C THR A 169 -8.21 1.85 4.95
N ASP A 170 -8.48 0.75 4.25
CA ASP A 170 -9.74 0.51 3.53
C ASP A 170 -10.60 -0.50 4.29
N ASN A 171 -11.93 -0.31 4.28
CA ASN A 171 -12.88 -1.19 4.94
C ASN A 171 -13.56 -2.04 3.87
N LEU A 172 -13.05 -3.25 3.63
CA LEU A 172 -13.52 -4.09 2.53
C LEU A 172 -14.66 -5.02 2.97
N ARG A 173 -15.65 -5.17 2.09
CA ARG A 173 -16.66 -6.22 2.14
C ARG A 173 -16.45 -7.14 0.96
N VAL A 174 -15.98 -8.35 1.25
CA VAL A 174 -15.95 -9.45 0.29
C VAL A 174 -17.35 -10.05 0.22
N THR A 175 -17.88 -10.19 -1.00
CA THR A 175 -19.17 -10.86 -1.25
C THR A 175 -18.94 -12.07 -2.15
N LEU A 176 -19.42 -13.22 -1.73
CA LEU A 176 -19.53 -14.44 -2.53
C LEU A 176 -21.01 -14.71 -2.83
N SER A 177 -21.33 -15.00 -4.09
CA SER A 177 -22.69 -15.31 -4.54
C SER A 177 -22.71 -16.62 -5.32
N LEU A 178 -23.68 -17.50 -5.05
CA LEU A 178 -23.94 -18.67 -5.89
C LEU A 178 -25.05 -18.31 -6.90
N PRO A 179 -24.79 -18.27 -8.22
CA PRO A 179 -25.79 -17.88 -9.22
C PRO A 179 -27.09 -18.69 -9.11
N GLY A 180 -28.25 -18.03 -9.21
CA GLY A 180 -29.56 -18.69 -9.15
C GLY A 180 -29.85 -19.68 -10.30
N ALA A 181 -29.00 -19.70 -11.33
CA ALA A 181 -29.03 -20.69 -12.42
C ALA A 181 -28.13 -21.92 -12.17
N ALA A 182 -27.47 -22.01 -11.00
CA ALA A 182 -26.68 -23.18 -10.62
C ALA A 182 -27.59 -24.41 -10.47
N ASP A 183 -27.30 -25.45 -11.24
CA ASP A 183 -28.10 -26.68 -11.34
C ASP A 183 -27.86 -27.70 -10.19
N ASN A 184 -28.58 -28.82 -10.21
CA ASN A 184 -28.47 -29.88 -9.20
C ASN A 184 -27.08 -30.51 -9.04
N THR A 185 -26.16 -30.35 -10.00
CA THR A 185 -24.77 -30.83 -9.89
C THR A 185 -23.92 -30.01 -8.91
N PHE A 186 -24.39 -28.83 -8.48
CA PHE A 186 -23.81 -28.03 -7.40
C PHE A 186 -24.25 -28.50 -6.00
N GLN A 187 -25.24 -29.39 -5.88
CA GLN A 187 -25.67 -29.91 -4.58
C GLN A 187 -24.55 -30.70 -3.88
N ALA A 188 -24.48 -30.55 -2.55
CA ALA A 188 -23.50 -31.19 -1.67
C ALA A 188 -22.03 -31.00 -2.11
N LYS A 189 -21.73 -29.90 -2.82
CA LYS A 189 -20.35 -29.48 -3.13
C LYS A 189 -19.83 -28.57 -2.02
N SER A 190 -18.51 -28.57 -1.87
CA SER A 190 -17.79 -27.74 -0.90
C SER A 190 -16.42 -27.40 -1.50
N SER A 191 -16.01 -26.15 -1.33
CA SER A 191 -14.70 -25.66 -1.73
C SER A 191 -14.12 -24.80 -0.61
N ALA A 192 -12.82 -24.92 -0.38
CA ALA A 192 -12.09 -24.08 0.58
C ALA A 192 -11.27 -23.06 -0.22
N ILE A 193 -11.55 -21.77 -0.03
CA ILE A 193 -10.96 -20.68 -0.81
C ILE A 193 -10.08 -19.82 0.09
N ASP A 194 -8.79 -19.75 -0.23
CA ASP A 194 -7.84 -18.84 0.38
C ASP A 194 -7.86 -17.50 -0.37
N LEU A 195 -7.82 -16.38 0.37
CA LEU A 195 -7.76 -15.02 -0.18
C LEU A 195 -6.47 -14.33 0.28
N SER A 196 -5.56 -14.05 -0.65
CA SER A 196 -4.26 -13.43 -0.37
C SER A 196 -4.16 -12.04 -0.99
N PHE A 197 -3.94 -11.03 -0.14
CA PHE A 197 -3.79 -9.62 -0.55
C PHE A 197 -2.31 -9.25 -0.59
N THR A 198 -1.80 -8.83 -1.75
CA THR A 198 -0.39 -8.51 -1.98
C THR A 198 -0.22 -7.04 -2.32
N GLY A 199 0.54 -6.30 -1.50
CA GLY A 199 0.95 -4.92 -1.80
C GLY A 199 2.27 -4.88 -2.56
N THR A 200 2.30 -4.19 -3.71
CA THR A 200 3.50 -4.06 -4.54
C THR A 200 4.26 -2.78 -4.21
N GLN A 201 5.56 -2.86 -3.92
CA GLN A 201 6.39 -1.68 -3.71
C GLN A 201 6.51 -0.84 -5.00
N ARG A 202 6.54 0.49 -4.87
CA ARG A 202 6.83 1.39 -6.00
C ARG A 202 8.20 1.10 -6.62
N SER A 203 8.34 1.36 -7.92
CA SER A 203 9.67 1.37 -8.55
C SER A 203 10.58 2.41 -7.89
N GLY A 204 11.85 2.02 -7.72
CA GLY A 204 12.90 2.93 -7.28
C GLY A 204 13.09 4.05 -8.31
N ALA A 205 13.22 5.28 -7.84
CA ALA A 205 13.66 6.41 -8.63
C ALA A 205 14.95 6.95 -8.02
N SER A 206 15.96 7.14 -8.85
CA SER A 206 17.10 7.98 -8.50
C SER A 206 16.61 9.43 -8.45
N ASN A 207 16.91 10.14 -7.36
CA ASN A 207 16.83 11.60 -7.29
C ASN A 207 18.16 12.21 -7.77
#